data_AF-A0A3S0FCE9-F1
#
_entry.id   AF-A0A3S0FCE9-F1
#
_cell.length_a   1.000
_cell.length_b   1.000
_cell.length_c   1.000
_cell.angle_alpha   90.00
_cell.angle_beta   90.00
_cell.angle_gamma   90.00
#
_symmetry.space_group_name_H-M   'P 1'
#
loop_
_entity.id
_entity.type
_entity.pdbx_description
1 polymer ?
#
loop_
_entity_poly.entity_id
_entity_poly.type
_entity_poly.pdbx_seq_one_letter_code
_entity_poly.pdbx_strand_id
1 'polypeptide(L)'
;MTAEVAVLNRLGVAMASDSAASVCHNYRTKLYHADKLFMLSSSQPVGIMVNNSSLLTNLPWETVIKVFREQLGSRSFDRLEGYSEAFFQFLAGRTELFPSEAQEDFILDSLRNCILNLKELAVEIVFEQYGFHKGWTEDYMVDLGLDEALRRTIERWKSKPSHPAMGHSADVITRMSKRIYLESVPYIQTATQTRTELLYELARLLVEKEGVMPETISNIVISGFGNKDYLPALQEFEVAGVFGDRLKHRNIGGVLRITGSEPAAIRTFAQTEVAENFLYGSSMQVHTSMIRNLSSFVIQQAEAIIDGYPRTNKAKKNEYKERVIPLIQDGMVALFEEIRKRRDEKYYDPIIQSIAHLPKNELAQVAATLVGLSSFQKRVSMYEDETVGGPVDVAVITRGDGFVWVERKHYFKPELNPHYFVNRRAGAAEQPQAGTRFADKTVIPARDEPDSSSKGATQ
;
A
#
# COMPACT_ATOMS: atom_id res chain seq x y z
N MET A 1 -11.24 -4.90 3.23
CA MET A 1 -9.90 -5.52 3.09
C MET A 1 -9.66 -5.81 1.60
N THR A 2 -8.42 -6.09 1.19
CA THR A 2 -8.02 -6.31 -0.21
C THR A 2 -6.97 -7.42 -0.25
N ALA A 3 -6.93 -8.22 -1.31
CA ALA A 3 -5.78 -9.07 -1.63
C ALA A 3 -5.19 -8.64 -2.97
N GLU A 4 -3.94 -8.22 -2.94
CA GLU A 4 -3.17 -7.76 -4.11
C GLU A 4 -1.82 -8.46 -4.16
N VAL A 5 -1.36 -8.77 -5.37
CA VAL A 5 -0.07 -9.42 -5.60
C VAL A 5 0.61 -8.83 -6.83
N ALA A 6 1.92 -8.60 -6.72
CA ALA A 6 2.81 -8.37 -7.83
C ALA A 6 3.86 -9.47 -7.92
N VAL A 7 3.98 -10.10 -9.10
CA VAL A 7 4.97 -11.12 -9.41
C VAL A 7 5.85 -10.61 -10.53
N LEU A 8 7.14 -10.48 -10.27
CA LEU A 8 8.13 -9.90 -11.18
C LEU A 8 9.13 -10.98 -11.61
N ASN A 9 9.52 -10.95 -12.87
CA ASN A 9 10.70 -11.65 -13.37
C ASN A 9 11.39 -10.83 -14.48
N ARG A 10 12.38 -11.41 -15.15
CA ARG A 10 13.12 -10.69 -16.20
C ARG A 10 12.28 -10.29 -17.42
N LEU A 11 11.10 -10.89 -17.63
CA LEU A 11 10.22 -10.58 -18.76
C LEU A 11 9.26 -9.43 -18.47
N GLY A 12 8.88 -9.24 -17.21
CA GLY A 12 7.83 -8.29 -16.84
C GLY A 12 7.33 -8.43 -15.42
N VAL A 13 6.25 -7.71 -15.13
CA VAL A 13 5.50 -7.80 -13.89
C VAL A 13 4.06 -8.22 -14.20
N ALA A 14 3.57 -9.23 -13.49
CA ALA A 14 2.14 -9.52 -13.39
C ALA A 14 1.59 -8.91 -12.11
N MET A 15 0.49 -8.18 -12.21
CA MET A 15 -0.23 -7.56 -11.09
C MET A 15 -1.64 -8.13 -11.04
N ALA A 16 -2.09 -8.52 -9.85
CA ALA A 16 -3.43 -9.03 -9.64
C ALA A 16 -4.07 -8.43 -8.39
N SER A 17 -5.38 -8.21 -8.44
CA SER A 17 -6.17 -7.70 -7.32
C SER A 17 -7.56 -8.31 -7.28
N ASP A 18 -8.08 -8.53 -6.07
CA ASP A 18 -9.48 -8.85 -5.85
C ASP A 18 -10.38 -7.64 -6.08
N SER A 19 -11.70 -7.85 -6.06
CA SER A 19 -12.70 -6.81 -6.34
C SER A 19 -13.50 -6.36 -5.11
N ALA A 20 -13.34 -6.99 -3.95
CA ALA A 20 -14.21 -6.72 -2.81
C ALA A 20 -13.83 -5.41 -2.12
N ALA A 21 -14.79 -4.52 -1.92
CA ALA A 21 -14.65 -3.35 -1.07
C ALA A 21 -15.59 -3.50 0.13
N SER A 22 -15.04 -3.48 1.33
CA SER A 22 -15.80 -3.61 2.57
C SER A 22 -16.13 -2.22 3.11
N VAL A 23 -17.41 -1.92 3.29
CA VAL A 23 -17.86 -0.72 3.99
C VAL A 23 -18.43 -1.16 5.33
N CYS A 24 -17.81 -0.72 6.42
CA CYS A 24 -18.33 -0.93 7.76
C CYS A 24 -19.19 0.28 8.16
N HIS A 25 -20.42 0.02 8.59
CA HIS A 25 -21.31 1.03 9.15
C HIS A 25 -22.06 0.44 10.34
N ASN A 26 -21.94 1.07 11.51
CA ASN A 26 -22.54 0.60 12.78
C ASN A 26 -22.28 -0.89 13.06
N TYR A 27 -21.01 -1.31 12.99
CA TYR A 27 -20.56 -2.69 13.20
C TYR A 27 -21.12 -3.72 12.20
N ARG A 28 -21.76 -3.25 11.11
CA ARG A 28 -22.18 -4.10 9.99
C ARG A 28 -21.27 -3.86 8.80
N THR A 29 -20.68 -4.94 8.31
CA THR A 29 -19.86 -4.91 7.11
C THR A 29 -20.70 -5.28 5.89
N LYS A 30 -20.69 -4.43 4.87
CA LYS A 30 -21.28 -4.74 3.57
C LYS A 30 -20.21 -4.73 2.49
N LEU A 31 -20.30 -5.70 1.58
CA LEU A 31 -19.37 -5.85 0.47
C LEU A 31 -19.92 -5.19 -0.79
N TYR A 32 -19.05 -4.48 -1.47
CA TYR A 32 -19.26 -3.86 -2.76
C TYR A 32 -18.15 -4.30 -3.72
N HIS A 33 -18.29 -3.95 -4.99
CA HIS A 33 -17.22 -4.13 -5.97
C HIS A 33 -16.47 -2.82 -6.17
N ALA A 34 -15.14 -2.89 -6.16
CA ALA A 34 -14.27 -1.78 -6.52
C ALA A 34 -13.17 -2.25 -7.49
N ASP A 35 -12.74 -1.32 -8.32
CA ASP A 35 -11.52 -1.46 -9.10
C ASP A 35 -10.34 -1.00 -8.25
N LYS A 36 -9.25 -1.77 -8.30
CA LYS A 36 -8.07 -1.55 -7.47
C LYS A 36 -6.77 -1.60 -8.27
N LEU A 37 -6.80 -2.19 -9.47
CA LEU A 37 -5.71 -2.20 -10.43
C LEU A 37 -6.06 -1.30 -11.61
N PHE A 38 -5.12 -0.45 -12.03
CA PHE A 38 -5.32 0.53 -13.09
C PHE A 38 -4.09 0.67 -13.97
N MET A 39 -4.31 1.12 -15.21
CA MET A 39 -3.24 1.64 -16.07
C MET A 39 -2.90 3.06 -15.59
N LEU A 40 -1.65 3.29 -15.20
CA LEU A 40 -1.18 4.64 -14.84
C LEU A 40 -0.99 5.50 -16.09
N SER A 41 -0.46 4.91 -17.16
CA SER A 41 -0.31 5.53 -18.48
C SER A 41 -1.05 4.73 -19.54
N SER A 42 -1.59 5.41 -20.55
CA SER A 42 -2.14 4.76 -21.74
C SER A 42 -1.07 4.41 -22.78
N SER A 43 0.14 5.00 -22.67
CA SER A 43 1.21 4.87 -23.67
C SER A 43 2.50 4.26 -23.11
N GLN A 44 2.70 4.35 -21.80
CA GLN A 44 3.91 3.88 -21.12
C GLN A 44 3.65 2.57 -20.36
N PRO A 45 4.65 1.68 -20.23
CA PRO A 45 4.52 0.39 -19.58
C PRO A 45 4.49 0.53 -18.04
N VAL A 46 3.45 1.18 -17.49
CA VAL A 46 3.32 1.46 -16.05
C VAL A 46 1.88 1.25 -15.57
N GLY A 47 1.74 0.48 -14.49
CA GLY A 47 0.49 0.18 -13.79
C GLY A 47 0.52 0.68 -12.35
N ILE A 48 -0.66 0.76 -11.75
CA ILE A 48 -0.86 1.22 -10.38
C ILE A 48 -1.94 0.38 -9.68
N MET A 49 -1.67 -0.07 -8.45
CA MET A 49 -2.66 -0.67 -7.55
C MET A 49 -2.95 0.21 -6.34
N VAL A 50 -4.14 0.05 -5.77
CA VAL A 50 -4.64 0.81 -4.63
C VAL A 50 -5.35 -0.11 -3.64
N ASN A 51 -4.83 -0.19 -2.42
CA ASN A 51 -5.48 -0.90 -1.31
C ASN A 51 -5.68 -0.03 -0.07
N ASN A 52 -6.36 -0.59 0.93
CA ASN A 52 -6.92 0.08 2.11
C ASN A 52 -8.03 1.07 1.71
N SER A 53 -7.86 2.37 1.96
CA SER A 53 -8.87 3.37 1.58
C SER A 53 -8.98 3.52 0.06
N SER A 54 -10.22 3.51 -0.45
CA SER A 54 -10.52 3.80 -1.86
C SER A 54 -10.59 5.30 -2.17
N LEU A 55 -10.46 6.15 -1.14
CA LEU A 55 -10.57 7.60 -1.22
C LEU A 55 -9.27 8.28 -0.80
N LEU A 56 -8.89 9.31 -1.54
CA LEU A 56 -7.88 10.30 -1.16
C LEU A 56 -8.61 11.61 -0.85
N THR A 57 -8.69 12.00 0.43
CA THR A 57 -9.36 13.23 0.88
C THR A 57 -10.74 13.39 0.23
N ASN A 58 -11.59 12.36 0.42
CA ASN A 58 -12.95 12.24 -0.14
C ASN A 58 -13.08 12.09 -1.66
N LEU A 59 -11.98 12.02 -2.41
CA LEU A 59 -12.01 11.78 -3.85
C LEU A 59 -11.61 10.33 -4.19
N PRO A 60 -12.36 9.58 -5.02
CA PRO A 60 -11.98 8.22 -5.40
C PRO A 60 -10.64 8.16 -6.13
N TRP A 61 -9.79 7.19 -5.76
CA TRP A 61 -8.50 6.98 -6.43
C TRP A 61 -8.63 6.72 -7.93
N GLU A 62 -9.69 6.03 -8.36
CA GLU A 62 -9.97 5.82 -9.78
C GLU A 62 -10.07 7.15 -10.54
N THR A 63 -10.76 8.15 -9.98
CA THR A 63 -10.89 9.49 -10.58
C THR A 63 -9.54 10.17 -10.64
N VAL A 64 -8.80 10.18 -9.53
CA VAL A 64 -7.46 10.77 -9.42
C VAL A 64 -6.51 10.19 -10.48
N ILE A 65 -6.46 8.86 -10.60
CA ILE A 65 -5.59 8.15 -11.53
C ILE A 65 -5.98 8.45 -12.98
N LYS A 66 -7.28 8.51 -13.30
CA LYS A 66 -7.75 8.84 -14.65
C LYS A 66 -7.36 10.26 -15.07
N VAL A 67 -7.57 11.25 -14.20
CA VAL A 67 -7.18 12.65 -14.45
C VAL A 67 -5.67 12.78 -14.60
N PHE A 68 -4.89 12.10 -13.73
CA PHE A 68 -3.45 12.07 -13.88
C PHE A 68 -3.01 11.46 -15.22
N ARG A 69 -3.61 10.33 -15.63
CA ARG A 69 -3.28 9.66 -16.88
C ARG A 69 -3.54 10.54 -18.10
N GLU A 70 -4.64 11.30 -18.09
CA GLU A 70 -4.96 12.26 -19.14
C GLU A 70 -3.91 13.38 -19.21
N GLN A 71 -3.51 13.94 -18.07
CA GLN A 71 -2.45 14.95 -18.02
C GLN A 71 -1.07 14.39 -18.40
N LEU A 72 -0.76 13.16 -18.00
CA LEU A 72 0.50 12.50 -18.31
C LEU A 72 0.66 12.31 -19.83
N GLY A 73 -0.43 11.98 -20.52
CA GLY A 73 -0.46 11.84 -21.97
C GLY A 73 0.59 10.84 -22.49
N SER A 74 1.49 11.33 -23.33
CA SER A 74 2.61 10.56 -23.90
C SER A 74 3.95 10.77 -23.17
N ARG A 75 3.96 11.56 -22.08
CA ARG A 75 5.20 11.85 -21.34
C ARG A 75 5.77 10.54 -20.78
N SER A 76 7.08 10.38 -20.95
CA SER A 76 7.84 9.27 -20.42
C SER A 76 8.95 9.75 -19.49
N PHE A 77 9.46 8.83 -18.68
CA PHE A 77 10.56 9.08 -17.75
C PHE A 77 11.63 8.00 -17.90
N ASP A 78 12.87 8.34 -17.56
CA ASP A 78 14.01 7.42 -17.67
C ASP A 78 13.87 6.20 -16.76
N ARG A 79 13.24 6.37 -15.60
CA ARG A 79 13.08 5.36 -14.56
C ARG A 79 11.64 5.36 -14.03
N LEU A 80 11.20 4.23 -13.48
CA LEU A 80 9.89 4.09 -12.83
C LEU A 80 9.63 5.21 -11.79
N GLU A 81 10.66 5.59 -11.04
CA GLU A 81 10.65 6.65 -10.03
C GLU A 81 10.13 7.96 -10.58
N GLY A 82 10.50 8.33 -11.81
CA GLY A 82 10.02 9.56 -12.43
C GLY A 82 8.50 9.58 -12.63
N TYR A 83 7.86 8.43 -12.84
CA TYR A 83 6.40 8.33 -12.89
C TYR A 83 5.78 8.50 -11.50
N SER A 84 6.39 7.89 -10.47
CA SER A 84 5.92 8.03 -9.09
C SER A 84 6.07 9.48 -8.59
N GLU A 85 7.21 10.10 -8.82
CA GLU A 85 7.45 11.51 -8.50
C GLU A 85 6.46 12.42 -9.21
N ALA A 86 6.24 12.23 -10.51
CA ALA A 86 5.26 13.00 -11.27
C ALA A 86 3.82 12.79 -10.75
N PHE A 87 3.46 11.56 -10.35
CA PHE A 87 2.16 11.26 -9.77
C PHE A 87 1.94 11.99 -8.44
N PHE A 88 2.89 11.90 -7.50
CA PHE A 88 2.75 12.57 -6.21
C PHE A 88 2.88 14.09 -6.31
N GLN A 89 3.72 14.60 -7.21
CA GLN A 89 3.78 16.02 -7.51
C GLN A 89 2.46 16.54 -8.10
N PHE A 90 1.79 15.75 -8.93
CA PHE A 90 0.46 16.09 -9.46
C PHE A 90 -0.60 16.23 -8.36
N LEU A 91 -0.53 15.41 -7.31
CA LEU A 91 -1.46 15.47 -6.18
C LEU A 91 -1.21 16.67 -5.27
N ALA A 92 0.06 17.10 -5.13
CA ALA A 92 0.42 18.26 -4.33
C ALA A 92 -0.06 19.56 -5.00
N GLY A 93 -0.73 20.44 -4.25
CA GLY A 93 -1.10 21.78 -4.72
C GLY A 93 -2.33 21.88 -5.62
N ARG A 94 -3.13 20.82 -5.77
CA ARG A 94 -4.39 20.85 -6.55
C ARG A 94 -5.61 21.13 -5.68
N THR A 95 -5.86 22.41 -5.43
CA THR A 95 -7.07 22.89 -4.72
C THR A 95 -8.38 22.55 -5.45
N GLU A 96 -8.34 22.37 -6.77
CA GLU A 96 -9.51 21.94 -7.57
C GLU A 96 -9.93 20.49 -7.27
N LEU A 97 -8.95 19.60 -7.05
CA LEU A 97 -9.23 18.20 -6.70
C LEU A 97 -9.44 18.01 -5.20
N PHE A 98 -8.77 18.84 -4.39
CA PHE A 98 -8.82 18.79 -2.94
C PHE A 98 -9.17 20.19 -2.39
N PRO A 99 -10.43 20.62 -2.45
CA PRO A 99 -10.83 21.90 -1.89
C PRO A 99 -10.52 21.96 -0.39
N SER A 100 -10.23 23.16 0.13
CA SER A 100 -9.90 23.35 1.55
C SER A 100 -10.95 22.73 2.48
N GLU A 101 -12.24 22.84 2.16
CA GLU A 101 -13.33 22.24 2.94
C GLU A 101 -13.19 20.70 3.03
N ALA A 102 -12.90 20.02 1.92
CA ALA A 102 -12.70 18.57 1.92
C ALA A 102 -11.44 18.15 2.71
N GLN A 103 -10.38 18.96 2.67
CA GLN A 103 -9.19 18.73 3.51
C GLN A 103 -9.51 18.90 5.00
N GLU A 104 -10.30 19.92 5.35
CA GLU A 104 -10.75 20.17 6.72
C GLU A 104 -11.65 19.04 7.23
N ASP A 105 -12.63 18.60 6.44
CA ASP A 105 -13.49 17.47 6.78
C ASP A 105 -12.69 16.19 7.01
N PHE A 106 -11.67 15.95 6.17
CA PHE A 106 -10.78 14.80 6.33
C PHE A 106 -9.95 14.84 7.62
N ILE A 107 -9.50 16.03 8.05
CA ILE A 107 -8.84 16.21 9.36
C ILE A 107 -9.82 15.89 10.49
N LEU A 108 -11.06 16.39 10.41
CA LEU A 108 -12.09 16.17 11.42
C LEU A 108 -12.48 14.70 11.54
N ASP A 109 -12.64 14.00 10.41
CA ASP A 109 -12.88 12.56 10.38
C ASP A 109 -11.71 11.77 10.98
N SER A 110 -10.47 12.16 10.66
CA SER A 110 -9.28 11.55 11.24
C SER A 110 -9.23 11.75 12.76
N LEU A 111 -9.54 12.95 13.25
CA LEU A 111 -9.59 13.26 14.67
C LEU A 111 -10.72 12.48 15.36
N ARG A 112 -11.90 12.41 14.75
CA ARG A 112 -13.06 11.67 15.26
C ARG A 112 -12.75 10.18 15.41
N ASN A 113 -12.12 9.56 14.42
CA ASN A 113 -11.67 8.16 14.53
C ASN A 113 -10.67 7.98 15.67
N CYS A 114 -9.74 8.93 15.85
CA CYS A 114 -8.83 8.91 16.98
C CYS A 114 -9.57 9.05 18.32
N ILE A 115 -10.61 9.88 18.41
CA ILE A 115 -11.42 10.03 19.63
C ILE A 115 -12.20 8.74 19.94
N LEU A 116 -12.72 8.04 18.95
CA LEU A 116 -13.38 6.74 19.17
C LEU A 116 -12.39 5.72 19.77
N ASN A 117 -11.19 5.60 19.21
CA ASN A 117 -10.14 4.73 19.75
C ASN A 117 -9.69 5.16 21.16
N LEU A 118 -9.72 6.47 21.47
CA LEU A 118 -9.42 6.99 22.80
C LEU A 118 -10.46 6.55 23.85
N LYS A 119 -11.74 6.38 23.48
CA LYS A 119 -12.77 5.90 24.41
C LYS A 119 -12.48 4.46 24.86
N GLU A 120 -12.14 3.59 23.92
CA GLU A 120 -11.76 2.22 24.21
C GLU A 120 -10.54 2.17 25.14
N LEU A 121 -9.49 2.93 24.79
CA LEU A 121 -8.29 3.03 25.62
C LEU A 121 -8.56 3.59 27.03
N ALA A 122 -9.45 4.58 27.15
CA ALA A 122 -9.82 5.16 28.44
C ALA A 122 -10.47 4.10 29.35
N VAL A 123 -11.37 3.27 28.79
CA VAL A 123 -12.00 2.17 29.50
C VAL A 123 -10.97 1.12 29.92
N GLU A 124 -10.04 0.75 29.03
CA GLU A 124 -8.95 -0.18 29.35
C GLU A 124 -8.07 0.34 30.50
N ILE A 125 -7.66 1.61 30.46
CA ILE A 125 -6.85 2.23 31.52
C ILE A 125 -7.57 2.19 32.88
N VAL A 126 -8.87 2.49 32.89
CA VAL A 126 -9.66 2.46 34.12
C VAL A 126 -9.77 1.03 34.66
N PHE A 127 -9.96 0.03 33.80
CA PHE A 127 -9.95 -1.37 34.21
C PHE A 127 -8.59 -1.83 34.74
N GLU A 128 -7.49 -1.43 34.11
CA GLU A 128 -6.12 -1.74 34.59
C GLU A 128 -5.85 -1.16 35.98
N GLN A 129 -6.31 0.07 36.23
CA GLN A 129 -6.00 0.80 37.46
C GLN A 129 -6.91 0.40 38.63
N TYR A 130 -8.20 0.17 38.38
CA TYR A 130 -9.21 -0.01 39.43
C TYR A 130 -9.89 -1.39 39.41
N GLY A 131 -9.80 -2.13 38.31
CA GLY A 131 -10.52 -3.40 38.13
C GLY A 131 -12.01 -3.22 37.83
N PHE A 132 -12.77 -4.31 37.87
CA PHE A 132 -14.21 -4.27 37.58
C PHE A 132 -15.01 -3.71 38.76
N HIS A 133 -15.76 -2.62 38.52
CA HIS A 133 -16.64 -2.00 39.49
C HIS A 133 -18.11 -2.05 39.06
N LYS A 134 -18.96 -2.67 39.89
CA LYS A 134 -20.40 -2.76 39.65
C LYS A 134 -21.06 -1.39 39.83
N GLY A 135 -21.73 -0.90 38.79
CA GLY A 135 -22.48 0.36 38.80
C GLY A 135 -21.81 1.51 38.06
N TRP A 136 -20.57 1.35 37.60
CA TRP A 136 -19.95 2.30 36.68
C TRP A 136 -20.55 2.15 35.28
N THR A 137 -20.96 3.27 34.69
CA THR A 137 -21.37 3.31 33.29
C THR A 137 -20.13 3.40 32.40
N GLU A 138 -20.26 2.94 31.15
CA GLU A 138 -19.21 3.16 30.13
C GLU A 138 -18.84 4.63 30.04
N ASP A 139 -19.85 5.50 30.09
CA ASP A 139 -19.61 6.93 30.02
C ASP A 139 -18.71 7.41 31.17
N TYR A 140 -19.05 7.06 32.40
CA TYR A 140 -18.23 7.42 33.56
C TYR A 140 -16.78 6.93 33.45
N MET A 141 -16.58 5.70 32.97
CA MET A 141 -15.24 5.14 32.78
C MET A 141 -14.45 5.88 31.71
N VAL A 142 -15.09 6.21 30.58
CA VAL A 142 -14.49 7.03 29.53
C VAL A 142 -14.08 8.39 30.09
N ASP A 143 -14.96 9.10 30.79
CA ASP A 143 -14.64 10.43 31.35
C ASP A 143 -13.49 10.37 32.36
N LEU A 144 -13.46 9.34 33.21
CA LEU A 144 -12.39 9.14 34.20
C LEU A 144 -11.02 8.85 33.56
N GLY A 145 -11.00 8.04 32.49
CA GLY A 145 -9.76 7.61 31.82
C GLY A 145 -9.27 8.53 30.69
N LEU A 146 -10.13 9.42 30.17
CA LEU A 146 -9.87 10.15 28.91
C LEU A 146 -8.59 11.01 28.95
N ASP A 147 -8.32 11.67 30.07
CA ASP A 147 -7.14 12.53 30.20
C ASP A 147 -5.84 11.74 30.05
N GLU A 148 -5.79 10.54 30.65
CA GLU A 148 -4.64 9.65 30.56
C GLU A 148 -4.54 9.02 29.17
N ALA A 149 -5.67 8.61 28.58
CA ALA A 149 -5.71 8.11 27.21
C ALA A 149 -5.19 9.14 26.20
N LEU A 150 -5.60 10.41 26.34
CA LEU A 150 -5.11 11.53 25.54
C LEU A 150 -3.60 11.70 25.69
N ARG A 151 -3.09 11.77 26.93
CA ARG A 151 -1.65 11.93 27.19
C ARG A 151 -0.83 10.80 26.59
N ARG A 152 -1.22 9.53 26.83
CA ARG A 152 -0.53 8.36 26.25
C ARG A 152 -0.51 8.41 24.73
N THR A 153 -1.64 8.79 24.12
CA THR A 153 -1.75 8.89 22.67
C THR A 153 -0.89 10.02 22.11
N ILE A 154 -0.91 11.19 22.74
CA ILE A 154 -0.07 12.34 22.36
C ILE A 154 1.42 11.99 22.45
N GLU A 155 1.86 11.35 23.54
CA GLU A 155 3.26 10.92 23.69
C GLU A 155 3.65 9.88 22.64
N ARG A 156 2.75 8.93 22.32
CA ARG A 156 2.95 7.99 21.22
C ARG A 156 3.06 8.69 19.86
N TRP A 157 2.37 9.79 19.64
CA TRP A 157 2.48 10.57 18.41
C TRP A 157 3.73 11.45 18.39
N LYS A 158 4.11 12.06 19.51
CA LYS A 158 5.34 12.85 19.65
C LYS A 158 6.60 12.06 19.32
N SER A 159 6.64 10.77 19.70
CA SER A 159 7.77 9.88 19.43
C SER A 159 7.96 9.53 17.95
N LYS A 160 6.96 9.78 17.09
CA LYS A 160 7.08 9.57 15.66
C LYS A 160 7.90 10.69 15.00
N PRO A 161 8.62 10.40 13.90
CA PRO A 161 9.26 11.43 13.08
C PRO A 161 8.26 12.47 12.56
N SER A 162 8.71 13.70 12.39
CA SER A 162 7.93 14.76 11.74
C SER A 162 7.99 14.61 10.23
N HIS A 163 6.86 14.79 9.54
CA HIS A 163 6.80 14.67 8.09
C HIS A 163 7.41 15.92 7.43
N PRO A 164 8.37 15.78 6.49
CA PRO A 164 9.11 16.90 5.92
C PRO A 164 8.22 17.99 5.30
N ALA A 165 7.12 17.58 4.65
CA ALA A 165 6.19 18.51 4.01
C ALA A 165 5.16 19.15 4.96
N MET A 166 5.01 18.69 6.21
CA MET A 166 3.88 19.07 7.09
C MET A 166 4.22 20.11 8.17
N GLY A 167 5.40 20.74 8.09
CA GLY A 167 5.87 21.70 9.10
C GLY A 167 5.03 22.97 9.28
N HIS A 168 4.11 23.29 8.35
CA HIS A 168 3.23 24.47 8.39
C HIS A 168 1.78 24.14 8.81
N SER A 169 1.51 22.94 9.31
CA SER A 169 0.14 22.50 9.63
C SER A 169 -0.50 23.19 10.84
N ALA A 170 0.30 23.88 11.67
CA ALA A 170 -0.21 24.70 12.77
C ALA A 170 -1.25 25.74 12.29
N ASP A 171 -1.02 26.39 11.15
CA ASP A 171 -1.92 27.42 10.62
C ASP A 171 -3.30 26.86 10.26
N VAL A 172 -3.33 25.65 9.69
CA VAL A 172 -4.57 24.94 9.34
C VAL A 172 -5.35 24.58 10.60
N ILE A 173 -4.69 24.02 11.61
CA ILE A 173 -5.35 23.64 12.87
C ILE A 173 -5.85 24.87 13.64
N THR A 174 -5.08 25.96 13.67
CA THR A 174 -5.52 27.21 14.31
C THR A 174 -6.79 27.75 13.65
N ARG A 175 -6.84 27.78 12.30
CA ARG A 175 -8.04 28.18 11.54
C ARG A 175 -9.24 27.30 11.86
N MET A 176 -9.03 26.01 12.07
CA MET A 176 -10.06 25.02 12.34
C MET A 176 -10.47 24.90 13.81
N SER A 177 -9.79 25.57 14.74
CA SER A 177 -9.98 25.42 16.20
C SER A 177 -11.46 25.39 16.63
N LYS A 178 -12.27 26.33 16.15
CA LYS A 178 -13.72 26.38 16.44
C LYS A 178 -14.46 25.13 15.94
N ARG A 179 -14.18 24.66 14.72
CA ARG A 179 -14.82 23.45 14.15
C ARG A 179 -14.38 22.21 14.93
N ILE A 180 -13.08 22.08 15.17
CA ILE A 180 -12.50 20.98 15.97
C ILE A 180 -13.18 20.89 17.33
N TYR A 181 -13.33 22.02 18.03
CA TYR A 181 -14.05 22.06 19.30
C TYR A 181 -15.50 21.59 19.16
N LEU A 182 -16.28 22.23 18.30
CA LEU A 182 -17.72 21.94 18.14
C LEU A 182 -17.99 20.49 17.75
N GLU A 183 -17.13 19.90 16.91
CA GLU A 183 -17.32 18.54 16.43
C GLU A 183 -16.72 17.48 17.35
N SER A 184 -15.73 17.82 18.18
CA SER A 184 -15.14 16.88 19.15
C SER A 184 -15.93 16.83 20.46
N VAL A 185 -16.53 17.94 20.89
CA VAL A 185 -17.26 18.04 22.17
C VAL A 185 -18.33 16.95 22.38
N PRO A 186 -19.17 16.60 21.39
CA PRO A 186 -20.15 15.53 21.54
C PRO A 186 -19.52 14.16 21.87
N TYR A 187 -18.25 13.97 21.53
CA TYR A 187 -17.54 12.72 21.76
C TYR A 187 -16.69 12.73 23.04
N ILE A 188 -16.36 13.91 23.57
CA ILE A 188 -15.64 14.08 24.84
C ILE A 188 -16.61 14.57 25.93
N GLN A 189 -17.16 13.63 26.71
CA GLN A 189 -18.27 13.87 27.64
C GLN A 189 -18.19 15.19 28.43
N THR A 190 -17.10 15.40 29.18
CA THR A 190 -16.84 16.67 29.85
C THR A 190 -15.77 17.47 29.11
N ALA A 191 -16.17 18.60 28.52
CA ALA A 191 -15.24 19.54 27.91
C ALA A 191 -14.57 20.41 29.00
N THR A 192 -13.28 20.20 29.22
CA THR A 192 -12.44 21.07 30.07
C THR A 192 -11.45 21.84 29.20
N GLN A 193 -10.90 22.93 29.74
CA GLN A 193 -9.84 23.68 29.05
C GLN A 193 -8.66 22.76 28.71
N THR A 194 -8.20 21.95 29.67
CA THR A 194 -7.09 21.00 29.47
C THR A 194 -7.38 19.97 28.38
N ARG A 195 -8.58 19.38 28.34
CA ARG A 195 -8.94 18.42 27.27
C ARG A 195 -8.98 19.08 25.91
N THR A 196 -9.47 20.31 25.84
CA THR A 196 -9.51 21.09 24.61
C THR A 196 -8.10 21.37 24.07
N GLU A 197 -7.17 21.75 24.95
CA GLU A 197 -5.75 21.96 24.60
C GLU A 197 -5.10 20.66 24.10
N LEU A 198 -5.33 19.53 24.77
CA LEU A 198 -4.83 18.22 24.35
C LEU A 198 -5.42 17.77 23.00
N LEU A 199 -6.69 18.04 22.74
CA LEU A 199 -7.32 17.74 21.44
C LEU A 199 -6.70 18.54 20.30
N TYR A 200 -6.41 19.83 20.51
CA TYR A 200 -5.72 20.63 19.50
C TYR A 200 -4.29 20.15 19.28
N GLU A 201 -3.59 19.78 20.34
CA GLU A 201 -2.25 19.18 20.23
C GLU A 201 -2.30 17.87 19.43
N LEU A 202 -3.27 17.00 19.71
CA LEU A 202 -3.47 15.76 18.98
C LEU A 202 -3.79 16.02 17.50
N ALA A 203 -4.74 16.91 17.19
CA ALA A 203 -5.09 17.26 15.82
C ALA A 203 -3.86 17.77 15.03
N ARG A 204 -3.02 18.60 15.66
CA ARG A 204 -1.76 19.06 15.10
C ARG A 204 -0.79 17.90 14.84
N LEU A 205 -0.59 17.01 15.80
CA LEU A 205 0.31 15.86 15.65
C LEU A 205 -0.16 14.87 14.57
N LEU A 206 -1.48 14.68 14.40
CA LEU A 206 -2.05 13.84 13.34
C LEU A 206 -1.67 14.34 11.94
N VAL A 207 -1.48 15.65 11.76
CA VAL A 207 -1.03 16.24 10.49
C VAL A 207 0.51 16.29 10.42
N GLU A 208 1.18 16.81 11.45
CA GLU A 208 2.63 17.06 11.45
C GLU A 208 3.49 15.80 11.34
N LYS A 209 3.08 14.69 11.97
CA LYS A 209 3.92 13.49 12.12
C LYS A 209 3.82 12.60 10.89
N GLU A 210 4.85 11.82 10.61
CA GLU A 210 4.83 10.83 9.51
C GLU A 210 3.84 9.68 9.75
N GLY A 211 3.43 9.48 11.01
CA GLY A 211 2.44 8.46 11.34
C GLY A 211 1.15 8.65 10.56
N VAL A 212 0.62 7.54 10.09
CA VAL A 212 -0.64 7.45 9.35
C VAL A 212 -1.63 6.61 10.15
N MET A 213 -2.92 6.93 10.05
CA MET A 213 -3.96 6.16 10.73
C MET A 213 -4.37 4.98 9.84
N PRO A 214 -4.42 3.74 10.36
CA PRO A 214 -4.79 2.57 9.57
C PRO A 214 -6.16 2.69 8.88
N GLU A 215 -7.08 3.48 9.45
CA GLU A 215 -8.44 3.65 8.98
C GLU A 215 -8.54 4.56 7.75
N THR A 216 -7.58 5.47 7.56
CA THR A 216 -7.62 6.49 6.50
C THR A 216 -6.49 6.36 5.47
N ILE A 217 -5.55 5.46 5.72
CA ILE A 217 -4.42 5.22 4.83
C ILE A 217 -4.87 4.57 3.51
N SER A 218 -4.24 4.98 2.41
CA SER A 218 -4.25 4.25 1.15
C SER A 218 -2.84 3.78 0.84
N ASN A 219 -2.67 2.53 0.41
CA ASN A 219 -1.38 2.08 -0.12
C ASN A 219 -1.43 2.08 -1.63
N ILE A 220 -0.38 2.63 -2.24
CA ILE A 220 -0.24 2.78 -3.68
C ILE A 220 0.97 1.97 -4.12
N VAL A 221 0.74 1.05 -5.06
CA VAL A 221 1.82 0.24 -5.66
C VAL A 221 1.97 0.65 -7.11
N ILE A 222 3.14 1.14 -7.50
CA ILE A 222 3.45 1.51 -8.90
C ILE A 222 4.50 0.54 -9.41
N SER A 223 4.25 -0.10 -10.55
CA SER A 223 5.19 -1.06 -11.15
C SER A 223 5.19 -0.99 -12.67
N GLY A 224 6.33 -1.32 -13.27
CA GLY A 224 6.54 -1.21 -14.71
C GLY A 224 7.97 -0.86 -15.07
N PHE A 225 8.13 -0.04 -16.12
CA PHE A 225 9.41 0.34 -16.69
C PHE A 225 9.47 1.84 -17.02
N GLY A 226 10.60 2.49 -16.75
CA GLY A 226 11.03 3.69 -17.46
C GLY A 226 11.85 3.38 -18.72
N ASN A 227 12.20 4.42 -19.48
CA ASN A 227 12.92 4.28 -20.75
C ASN A 227 14.26 3.53 -20.62
N LYS A 228 14.96 3.73 -19.49
CA LYS A 228 16.26 3.12 -19.16
C LYS A 228 16.14 1.92 -18.22
N ASP A 229 14.92 1.54 -17.83
CA ASP A 229 14.67 0.29 -17.13
C ASP A 229 14.55 -0.85 -18.15
N TYR A 230 15.57 -1.70 -18.21
CA TYR A 230 15.56 -2.90 -19.06
C TYR A 230 14.86 -4.09 -18.37
N LEU A 231 14.75 -4.04 -17.05
CA LEU A 231 14.10 -5.03 -16.18
C LEU A 231 13.06 -4.30 -15.31
N PRO A 232 11.98 -4.97 -14.90
CA PRO A 232 10.88 -4.31 -14.21
C PRO A 232 11.28 -3.86 -12.80
N ALA A 233 10.59 -2.82 -12.34
CA ALA A 233 10.71 -2.29 -10.99
C ALA A 233 9.35 -2.14 -10.33
N LEU A 234 9.33 -2.00 -9.01
CA LEU A 234 8.15 -1.78 -8.20
C LEU A 234 8.47 -0.83 -7.04
N GLN A 235 7.54 0.07 -6.74
CA GLN A 235 7.57 0.95 -5.58
C GLN A 235 6.24 0.89 -4.84
N GLU A 236 6.32 0.93 -3.52
CA GLU A 236 5.17 0.98 -2.62
C GLU A 236 5.17 2.29 -1.85
N PHE A 237 3.99 2.89 -1.69
CA PHE A 237 3.80 4.13 -0.96
C PHE A 237 2.61 4.03 -0.03
N GLU A 238 2.73 4.63 1.14
CA GLU A 238 1.60 4.91 2.02
C GLU A 238 1.19 6.37 1.83
N VAL A 239 -0.09 6.61 1.63
CA VAL A 239 -0.68 7.94 1.44
C VAL A 239 -1.72 8.17 2.51
N ALA A 240 -1.53 9.19 3.33
CA ALA A 240 -2.49 9.57 4.36
C ALA A 240 -3.58 10.49 3.81
N GLY A 241 -3.21 11.50 3.02
CA GLY A 241 -4.15 12.52 2.57
C GLY A 241 -3.48 13.82 2.19
N VAL A 242 -4.29 14.78 1.72
CA VAL A 242 -3.89 16.15 1.44
C VAL A 242 -4.28 17.05 2.61
N PHE A 243 -3.30 17.81 3.12
CA PHE A 243 -3.44 18.72 4.26
C PHE A 243 -2.77 20.05 3.95
N GLY A 244 -3.53 21.14 3.99
CA GLY A 244 -3.01 22.48 3.65
C GLY A 244 -2.34 22.50 2.27
N ASP A 245 -2.98 21.89 1.27
CA ASP A 245 -2.52 21.74 -0.12
C ASP A 245 -1.24 20.92 -0.30
N ARG A 246 -0.79 20.22 0.74
CA ARG A 246 0.38 19.34 0.70
C ARG A 246 -0.05 17.91 0.87
N LEU A 247 0.58 17.01 0.09
CA LEU A 247 0.34 15.59 0.22
C LEU A 247 1.20 15.01 1.35
N LYS A 248 0.58 14.25 2.25
CA LYS A 248 1.26 13.44 3.26
C LYS A 248 1.37 12.01 2.77
N HIS A 249 2.58 11.60 2.39
CA HIS A 249 2.86 10.26 1.89
C HIS A 249 4.30 9.85 2.22
N ARG A 250 4.58 8.55 2.24
CA ARG A 250 5.93 8.02 2.39
C ARG A 250 6.16 6.82 1.49
N ASN A 251 7.39 6.66 1.02
CA ASN A 251 7.81 5.45 0.30
C ASN A 251 8.11 4.34 1.32
N ILE A 252 7.61 3.14 1.04
CA ILE A 252 7.83 1.95 1.86
C ILE A 252 8.75 1.00 1.09
N GLY A 253 9.85 0.58 1.72
CA GLY A 253 10.72 -0.47 1.18
C GLY A 253 11.59 -0.07 -0.01
N GLY A 254 11.62 1.21 -0.39
CA GLY A 254 12.45 1.70 -1.50
C GLY A 254 11.94 1.25 -2.86
N VAL A 255 12.88 1.00 -3.78
CA VAL A 255 12.59 0.53 -5.14
C VAL A 255 13.02 -0.93 -5.25
N LEU A 256 12.06 -1.82 -5.44
CA LEU A 256 12.36 -3.20 -5.80
C LEU A 256 12.70 -3.27 -7.28
N ARG A 257 13.83 -3.88 -7.63
CA ARG A 257 14.28 -4.01 -9.02
C ARG A 257 14.68 -5.44 -9.31
N ILE A 258 14.19 -5.97 -10.43
CA ILE A 258 14.73 -7.22 -10.96
C ILE A 258 16.11 -6.93 -11.55
N THR A 259 17.09 -7.77 -11.20
CA THR A 259 18.48 -7.63 -11.61
C THR A 259 19.03 -8.95 -12.16
N GLY A 260 20.31 -8.96 -12.54
CA GLY A 260 20.99 -10.20 -12.93
C GLY A 260 21.03 -11.22 -11.78
N SER A 261 21.31 -10.74 -10.56
CA SER A 261 21.44 -11.55 -9.33
C SER A 261 20.11 -11.84 -8.65
N GLU A 262 19.12 -10.96 -8.80
CA GLU A 262 17.76 -11.13 -8.27
C GLU A 262 16.76 -11.20 -9.42
N PRO A 263 16.55 -12.39 -10.01
CA PRO A 263 15.86 -12.53 -11.29
C PRO A 263 14.34 -12.56 -11.19
N ALA A 264 13.81 -12.69 -9.98
CA ALA A 264 12.39 -12.73 -9.70
C ALA A 264 12.09 -12.20 -8.31
N ALA A 265 10.86 -11.72 -8.13
CA ALA A 265 10.34 -11.30 -6.85
C ALA A 265 8.83 -11.50 -6.79
N ILE A 266 8.32 -11.74 -5.58
CA ILE A 266 6.90 -11.70 -5.28
C ILE A 266 6.69 -10.69 -4.16
N ARG A 267 5.67 -9.84 -4.31
CA ARG A 267 5.19 -8.95 -3.27
C ARG A 267 3.68 -9.10 -3.16
N THR A 268 3.21 -9.27 -1.93
CA THR A 268 1.79 -9.38 -1.58
C THR A 268 1.42 -8.12 -0.80
N PHE A 269 0.30 -7.51 -1.13
CA PHE A 269 -0.18 -6.28 -0.50
C PHE A 269 -1.59 -6.51 0.02
N ALA A 270 -1.82 -6.14 1.28
CA ALA A 270 -3.06 -6.38 2.02
C ALA A 270 -3.47 -7.88 2.08
N GLN A 271 -3.89 -8.36 3.26
CA GLN A 271 -4.30 -9.76 3.45
C GLN A 271 -3.27 -10.79 2.93
N THR A 272 -2.02 -10.64 3.37
CA THR A 272 -0.87 -11.40 2.86
C THR A 272 -0.80 -12.83 3.39
N GLU A 273 -1.53 -13.16 4.46
CA GLU A 273 -1.37 -14.40 5.21
C GLU A 273 -1.47 -15.66 4.34
N VAL A 274 -2.46 -15.75 3.44
CA VAL A 274 -2.67 -16.98 2.65
C VAL A 274 -1.56 -17.19 1.63
N ALA A 275 -1.20 -16.12 0.93
CA ALA A 275 -0.12 -16.14 -0.03
C ALA A 275 1.21 -16.39 0.68
N GLU A 276 1.47 -15.74 1.82
CA GLU A 276 2.65 -15.98 2.64
C GLU A 276 2.73 -17.43 3.16
N ASN A 277 1.62 -18.01 3.60
CA ASN A 277 1.57 -19.41 4.01
C ASN A 277 1.98 -20.35 2.88
N PHE A 278 1.54 -20.07 1.66
CA PHE A 278 1.93 -20.83 0.48
C PHE A 278 3.42 -20.66 0.18
N LEU A 279 3.96 -19.43 0.26
CA LEU A 279 5.35 -19.12 -0.05
C LEU A 279 6.34 -19.65 0.99
N TYR A 280 5.99 -19.60 2.27
CA TYR A 280 6.88 -19.91 3.39
C TYR A 280 6.57 -21.26 4.05
N GLY A 281 5.48 -21.92 3.65
CA GLY A 281 5.01 -23.21 4.18
C GLY A 281 4.19 -23.12 5.47
N SER A 282 4.00 -21.92 6.02
CA SER A 282 3.42 -21.71 7.35
C SER A 282 3.12 -20.24 7.63
N SER A 283 2.29 -19.98 8.66
CA SER A 283 1.93 -18.63 9.09
C SER A 283 3.04 -17.94 9.85
N MET A 284 3.34 -16.70 9.42
CA MET A 284 4.29 -15.82 10.09
C MET A 284 3.86 -15.49 11.53
N GLN A 285 2.55 -15.35 11.79
CA GLN A 285 2.04 -15.11 13.14
C GLN A 285 2.25 -16.31 14.05
N VAL A 286 2.00 -17.53 13.54
CA VAL A 286 2.26 -18.77 14.27
C VAL A 286 3.75 -18.91 14.56
N HIS A 287 4.60 -18.65 13.57
CA HIS A 287 6.06 -18.64 13.75
C HIS A 287 6.52 -17.64 14.80
N THR A 288 6.08 -16.39 14.70
CA THR A 288 6.47 -15.33 15.64
C THR A 288 6.00 -15.65 17.05
N SER A 289 4.78 -16.17 17.19
CA SER A 289 4.24 -16.61 18.48
C SER A 289 5.02 -17.78 19.07
N MET A 290 5.38 -18.76 18.25
CA MET A 290 6.19 -19.90 18.67
C MET A 290 7.59 -19.47 19.13
N ILE A 291 8.26 -18.61 18.35
CA ILE A 291 9.58 -18.03 18.67
C ILE A 291 9.51 -17.29 20.00
N ARG A 292 8.52 -16.40 20.17
CA ARG A 292 8.33 -15.64 21.41
C ARG A 292 8.10 -16.56 22.60
N ASN A 293 7.19 -17.52 22.49
CA ASN A 293 6.84 -18.42 23.58
C ASN A 293 8.00 -19.34 23.95
N LEU A 294 8.73 -19.87 22.95
CA LEU A 294 9.92 -20.68 23.19
C LEU A 294 11.03 -19.85 23.85
N SER A 295 11.25 -18.62 23.39
CA SER A 295 12.25 -17.73 23.97
C SER A 295 11.97 -17.43 25.43
N SER A 296 10.72 -17.06 25.74
CA SER A 296 10.27 -16.84 27.11
C SER A 296 10.42 -18.10 27.97
N PHE A 297 10.06 -19.27 27.45
CA PHE A 297 10.20 -20.53 28.16
C PHE A 297 11.67 -20.82 28.50
N VAL A 298 12.59 -20.75 27.54
CA VAL A 298 14.02 -21.06 27.77
C VAL A 298 14.64 -20.09 28.78
N ILE A 299 14.33 -18.79 28.69
CA ILE A 299 14.80 -17.79 29.66
C ILE A 299 14.25 -18.10 31.05
N GLN A 300 12.94 -18.36 31.18
CA GLN A 300 12.31 -18.70 32.47
C GLN A 300 12.92 -19.96 33.08
N GLN A 301 13.21 -20.99 32.28
CA GLN A 301 13.88 -22.20 32.77
C GLN A 301 15.30 -21.90 33.27
N ALA A 302 16.07 -21.07 32.55
CA ALA A 302 17.40 -20.68 33.00
C ALA A 302 17.36 -19.90 34.32
N GLU A 303 16.43 -18.96 34.45
CA GLU A 303 16.22 -18.22 35.70
C GLU A 303 15.81 -19.13 36.85
N ALA A 304 14.88 -20.06 36.61
CA ALA A 304 14.43 -21.02 37.62
C ALA A 304 15.57 -21.93 38.10
N ILE A 305 16.46 -22.36 37.19
CA ILE A 305 17.66 -23.14 37.54
C ILE A 305 18.61 -22.32 38.42
N ILE A 306 18.87 -21.06 38.05
CA ILE A 306 19.75 -20.15 38.82
C ILE A 306 19.15 -19.86 40.20
N ASP A 307 17.84 -19.62 40.26
CA ASP A 307 17.13 -19.32 41.49
C ASP A 307 16.98 -20.55 42.40
N GLY A 308 16.84 -21.74 41.83
CA GLY A 308 16.79 -23.02 42.54
C GLY A 308 18.14 -23.51 43.06
N TYR A 309 19.26 -22.93 42.62
CA TYR A 309 20.59 -23.39 43.02
C TYR A 309 20.88 -23.11 44.50
N PRO A 310 21.19 -24.15 45.31
CA PRO A 310 21.45 -23.97 46.74
C PRO A 310 22.82 -23.32 46.99
N ARG A 311 22.98 -22.64 48.13
CA ARG A 311 24.24 -22.02 48.61
C ARG A 311 24.78 -20.83 47.79
N THR A 312 23.90 -20.09 47.09
CA THR A 312 24.25 -18.84 46.40
C THR A 312 23.37 -17.67 46.90
N ASN A 313 23.95 -16.50 47.13
CA ASN A 313 23.21 -15.30 47.55
C ASN A 313 22.54 -14.59 46.35
N LYS A 314 21.61 -13.66 46.61
CA LYS A 314 20.84 -12.94 45.58
C LYS A 314 21.73 -12.17 44.59
N ALA A 315 22.79 -11.52 45.08
CA ALA A 315 23.70 -10.74 44.24
C ALA A 315 24.41 -11.61 43.19
N LYS A 316 24.90 -12.78 43.62
CA LYS A 316 25.61 -13.71 42.74
C LYS A 316 24.67 -14.43 41.76
N LYS A 317 23.40 -14.67 42.16
CA LYS A 317 22.35 -15.14 41.24
C LYS A 317 22.05 -14.12 40.15
N ASN A 318 21.94 -12.83 40.49
CA ASN A 318 21.77 -11.77 39.51
C ASN A 318 22.96 -11.67 38.55
N GLU A 319 24.20 -11.76 39.06
CA GLU A 319 25.42 -11.82 38.22
C GLU A 319 25.37 -12.99 37.23
N TYR A 320 24.90 -14.17 37.65
CA TYR A 320 24.71 -15.30 36.74
C TYR A 320 23.64 -15.04 35.68
N LYS A 321 22.50 -14.44 36.05
CA LYS A 321 21.44 -14.08 35.08
C LYS A 321 21.97 -13.09 34.04
N GLU A 322 22.67 -12.05 34.47
CA GLU A 322 23.28 -11.04 33.59
C GLU A 322 24.31 -11.64 32.63
N ARG A 323 24.97 -12.75 32.98
CA ARG A 323 25.89 -13.46 32.08
C ARG A 323 25.20 -14.49 31.19
N VAL A 324 24.25 -15.26 31.72
CA VAL A 324 23.67 -16.42 31.03
C VAL A 324 22.55 -16.01 30.07
N ILE A 325 21.70 -15.06 30.44
CA ILE A 325 20.56 -14.65 29.60
C ILE A 325 21.02 -14.13 28.24
N PRO A 326 22.03 -13.24 28.13
CA PRO A 326 22.54 -12.81 26.83
C PRO A 326 23.07 -13.97 25.97
N LEU A 327 23.80 -14.93 26.57
CA LEU A 327 24.30 -16.11 25.83
C LEU A 327 23.16 -16.96 25.26
N ILE A 328 22.07 -17.10 26.01
CA ILE A 328 20.85 -17.79 25.53
C ILE A 328 20.22 -16.99 24.39
N GLN A 329 20.09 -15.66 24.54
CA GLN A 329 19.53 -14.80 23.50
C GLN A 329 20.31 -14.89 22.19
N ASP A 330 21.65 -14.81 22.25
CA ASP A 330 22.52 -14.97 21.08
C ASP A 330 22.36 -16.35 20.43
N GLY A 331 22.32 -17.41 21.24
CA GLY A 331 22.08 -18.78 20.76
C GLY A 331 20.71 -18.94 20.09
N MET A 332 19.67 -18.28 20.61
CA MET A 332 18.34 -18.27 20.02
C MET A 332 18.30 -17.51 18.70
N VAL A 333 18.98 -16.37 18.59
CA VAL A 333 19.10 -15.62 17.32
C VAL A 333 19.71 -16.53 16.24
N ALA A 334 20.83 -17.18 16.53
CA ALA A 334 21.48 -18.10 15.60
C ALA A 334 20.57 -19.28 15.20
N LEU A 335 19.84 -19.86 16.15
CA LEU A 335 18.88 -20.93 15.88
C LEU A 335 17.74 -20.45 14.96
N PHE A 336 17.19 -19.27 15.20
CA PHE A 336 16.11 -18.72 14.39
C PHE A 336 16.57 -18.36 12.98
N GLU A 337 17.79 -17.89 12.81
CA GLU A 337 18.41 -17.69 11.49
C GLU A 337 18.55 -19.01 10.72
N GLU A 338 18.98 -20.09 11.37
CA GLU A 338 19.08 -21.41 10.74
C GLU A 338 17.70 -21.97 10.35
N ILE A 339 16.69 -21.82 11.22
CA ILE A 339 15.31 -22.21 10.90
C ILE A 339 14.79 -21.43 9.69
N ARG A 340 15.01 -20.10 9.67
CA ARG A 340 14.63 -19.23 8.57
C ARG A 340 15.31 -19.67 7.27
N LYS A 341 16.62 -19.91 7.31
CA LYS A 341 17.40 -20.36 6.15
C LYS A 341 16.84 -21.68 5.59
N ARG A 342 16.60 -22.68 6.43
CA ARG A 342 16.03 -23.97 5.99
C ARG A 342 14.63 -23.84 5.41
N ARG A 343 13.81 -22.95 5.98
CA ARG A 343 12.48 -22.64 5.45
C ARG A 343 12.60 -22.03 4.06
N ASP A 344 13.47 -21.05 3.89
CA ASP A 344 13.65 -20.35 2.62
C ASP A 344 14.20 -21.31 1.55
N GLU A 345 15.23 -22.09 1.86
CA GLU A 345 15.80 -23.11 0.96
C GLU A 345 14.78 -24.17 0.51
N LYS A 346 13.84 -24.55 1.39
CA LYS A 346 12.89 -25.63 1.14
C LYS A 346 11.60 -25.17 0.44
N TYR A 347 11.11 -23.97 0.77
CA TYR A 347 9.80 -23.49 0.32
C TYR A 347 9.90 -22.26 -0.58
N TYR A 348 10.57 -21.21 -0.12
CA TYR A 348 10.58 -19.92 -0.81
C TYR A 348 11.46 -19.94 -2.07
N ASP A 349 12.71 -20.39 -1.95
CA ASP A 349 13.70 -20.35 -3.01
C ASP A 349 13.29 -21.15 -4.25
N PRO A 350 12.75 -22.38 -4.15
CA PRO A 350 12.28 -23.12 -5.31
C PRO A 350 11.17 -22.39 -6.08
N ILE A 351 10.27 -21.69 -5.37
CA ILE A 351 9.19 -20.92 -5.99
C ILE A 351 9.77 -19.72 -6.74
N ILE A 352 10.68 -18.96 -6.12
CA ILE A 352 11.32 -17.81 -6.77
C ILE A 352 12.16 -18.24 -7.97
N GLN A 353 12.90 -19.35 -7.87
CA GLN A 353 13.66 -19.92 -8.98
C GLN A 353 12.77 -20.34 -10.15
N SER A 354 11.58 -20.89 -9.86
CA SER A 354 10.58 -21.20 -10.88
C SER A 354 10.08 -19.92 -11.56
N ILE A 355 9.65 -18.92 -10.78
CA ILE A 355 9.13 -17.63 -11.28
C ILE A 355 10.13 -16.91 -12.18
N ALA A 356 11.43 -17.01 -11.89
CA ALA A 356 12.49 -16.44 -12.70
C ALA A 356 12.46 -16.90 -14.17
N HIS A 357 11.85 -18.05 -14.46
CA HIS A 357 11.79 -18.67 -15.79
C HIS A 357 10.39 -18.71 -16.40
N LEU A 358 9.36 -18.28 -15.66
CA LEU A 358 7.98 -18.36 -16.14
C LEU A 358 7.74 -17.43 -17.34
N PRO A 359 7.01 -17.90 -18.38
CA PRO A 359 6.52 -17.04 -19.44
C PRO A 359 5.42 -16.08 -18.93
N LYS A 360 5.11 -15.04 -19.72
CA LYS A 360 4.19 -13.96 -19.36
C LYS A 360 2.80 -14.44 -18.91
N ASN A 361 2.26 -15.45 -19.59
CA ASN A 361 0.94 -16.02 -19.29
C ASN A 361 0.93 -16.80 -17.96
N GLU A 362 1.99 -17.57 -17.67
CA GLU A 362 2.11 -18.30 -16.41
C GLU A 362 2.40 -17.34 -15.24
N LEU A 363 3.16 -16.27 -15.48
CA LEU A 363 3.36 -15.20 -14.50
C LEU A 363 2.02 -14.57 -14.08
N ALA A 364 1.14 -14.31 -15.05
CA ALA A 364 -0.22 -13.83 -14.81
C ALA A 364 -1.05 -14.83 -13.99
N GLN A 365 -0.96 -16.12 -14.35
CA GLN A 365 -1.68 -17.18 -13.65
C GLN A 365 -1.23 -17.31 -12.19
N VAL A 366 0.07 -17.19 -11.89
CA VAL A 366 0.58 -17.21 -10.52
C VAL A 366 0.01 -16.03 -9.72
N ALA A 367 0.05 -14.81 -10.27
CA ALA A 367 -0.51 -13.64 -9.61
C ALA A 367 -2.02 -13.81 -9.33
N ALA A 368 -2.78 -14.26 -10.32
CA ALA A 368 -4.22 -14.52 -10.19
C ALA A 368 -4.52 -15.59 -9.13
N THR A 369 -3.74 -16.67 -9.12
CA THR A 369 -3.92 -17.78 -8.18
C THR A 369 -3.66 -17.34 -6.75
N LEU A 370 -2.60 -16.57 -6.50
CA LEU A 370 -2.27 -16.09 -5.15
C LEU A 370 -3.36 -15.18 -4.57
N VAL A 371 -3.96 -14.30 -5.38
CA VAL A 371 -5.14 -13.51 -4.97
C VAL A 371 -6.36 -14.40 -4.74
N GLY A 372 -6.59 -15.37 -5.64
CA GLY A 372 -7.70 -16.32 -5.55
C GLY A 372 -7.67 -17.19 -4.29
N LEU A 373 -6.47 -17.57 -3.82
CA LEU A 373 -6.28 -18.34 -2.59
C LEU A 373 -6.85 -17.59 -1.37
N SER A 374 -6.63 -16.28 -1.27
CA SER A 374 -7.19 -15.47 -0.18
C SER A 374 -8.71 -15.46 -0.21
N SER A 375 -9.33 -15.31 -1.38
CA SER A 375 -10.80 -15.36 -1.49
C SER A 375 -11.36 -16.75 -1.16
N PHE A 376 -10.66 -17.82 -1.60
CA PHE A 376 -11.06 -19.18 -1.30
C PHE A 376 -11.02 -19.46 0.20
N GLN A 377 -9.93 -19.10 0.89
CA GLN A 377 -9.78 -19.33 2.33
C GLN A 377 -10.90 -18.64 3.13
N LYS A 378 -11.19 -17.36 2.82
CA LYS A 378 -12.25 -16.61 3.51
C LYS A 378 -13.61 -17.27 3.34
N ARG A 379 -13.92 -17.80 2.15
CA ARG A 379 -15.20 -18.48 1.86
C ARG A 379 -15.37 -19.80 2.62
N VAL A 380 -14.27 -20.55 2.83
CA VAL A 380 -14.34 -21.87 3.49
C VAL A 380 -14.09 -21.82 5.00
N SER A 381 -13.69 -20.66 5.53
CA SER A 381 -13.49 -20.44 6.96
C SER A 381 -14.80 -20.08 7.65
N MET A 382 -15.05 -20.66 8.83
CA MET A 382 -16.21 -20.31 9.67
C MET A 382 -15.97 -19.08 10.56
N TYR A 383 -14.72 -18.62 10.66
CA TYR A 383 -14.28 -17.61 11.62
C TYR A 383 -13.80 -16.32 10.96
N GLU A 384 -13.84 -16.24 9.63
CA GLU A 384 -13.39 -15.07 8.88
C GLU A 384 -14.52 -14.52 8.02
N ASP A 385 -14.73 -13.20 8.09
CA ASP A 385 -15.66 -12.53 7.18
C ASP A 385 -15.11 -12.55 5.74
N GLU A 386 -15.98 -12.75 4.75
CA GLU A 386 -15.67 -12.71 3.31
C GLU A 386 -15.29 -11.29 2.81
N THR A 387 -14.25 -10.71 3.39
CA THR A 387 -13.82 -9.33 3.15
C THR A 387 -12.90 -9.17 1.94
N VAL A 388 -12.58 -10.28 1.27
CA VAL A 388 -11.79 -10.39 0.04
C VAL A 388 -12.52 -11.31 -0.94
N GLY A 389 -12.64 -10.89 -2.20
CA GLY A 389 -13.19 -11.76 -3.23
C GLY A 389 -13.78 -11.09 -4.47
N GLY A 390 -14.70 -11.82 -5.10
CA GLY A 390 -15.22 -11.53 -6.43
C GLY A 390 -14.19 -11.80 -7.55
N PRO A 391 -14.43 -11.32 -8.78
CA PRO A 391 -13.52 -11.51 -9.90
C PRO A 391 -12.16 -10.88 -9.63
N VAL A 392 -11.10 -11.56 -10.08
CA VAL A 392 -9.72 -11.06 -9.98
C VAL A 392 -9.40 -10.28 -11.26
N ASP A 393 -8.92 -9.06 -11.13
CA ASP A 393 -8.34 -8.32 -12.24
C ASP A 393 -6.85 -8.66 -12.34
N VAL A 394 -6.38 -8.96 -13.54
CA VAL A 394 -4.99 -9.38 -13.79
C VAL A 394 -4.42 -8.61 -14.98
N ALA A 395 -3.27 -8.00 -14.79
CA ALA A 395 -2.52 -7.36 -15.85
C ALA A 395 -1.08 -7.84 -15.90
N VAL A 396 -0.50 -7.87 -17.10
CA VAL A 396 0.93 -8.08 -17.31
C VAL A 396 1.49 -6.84 -17.98
N ILE A 397 2.59 -6.35 -17.41
CA ILE A 397 3.31 -5.20 -17.93
C ILE A 397 4.68 -5.69 -18.39
N THR A 398 4.97 -5.46 -19.67
CA THR A 398 6.28 -5.73 -20.24
C THR A 398 6.80 -4.51 -20.94
N ARG A 399 8.13 -4.43 -21.10
CA ARG A 399 8.76 -3.30 -21.81
C ARG A 399 8.29 -3.19 -23.27
N GLY A 400 8.03 -4.32 -23.93
CA GLY A 400 7.65 -4.36 -25.34
C GLY A 400 6.16 -4.18 -25.60
N ASP A 401 5.32 -4.84 -24.80
CA ASP A 401 3.86 -4.85 -25.04
C ASP A 401 3.12 -3.75 -24.29
N GLY A 402 3.79 -3.03 -23.37
CA GLY A 402 3.14 -2.09 -22.50
C GLY A 402 2.35 -2.78 -21.38
N PHE A 403 1.33 -2.09 -20.89
CA PHE A 403 0.35 -2.66 -19.96
C PHE A 403 -0.70 -3.45 -20.75
N VAL A 404 -0.89 -4.73 -20.40
CA VAL A 404 -1.87 -5.61 -21.04
C VAL A 404 -2.79 -6.22 -19.97
N TRP A 405 -4.11 -6.06 -20.15
CA TRP A 405 -5.10 -6.79 -19.36
C TRP A 405 -5.13 -8.26 -19.79
N VAL A 406 -4.89 -9.17 -18.86
CA VAL A 406 -5.07 -10.62 -19.05
C VAL A 406 -6.48 -11.03 -18.66
N GLU A 407 -6.94 -10.53 -17.51
CA GLU A 407 -8.32 -10.66 -17.05
C GLU A 407 -8.80 -9.30 -16.54
N ARG A 408 -9.98 -8.87 -17.00
CA ARG A 408 -10.56 -7.59 -16.60
C ARG A 408 -12.07 -7.71 -16.43
N LYS A 409 -12.55 -7.40 -15.23
CA LYS A 409 -13.98 -7.28 -14.97
C LYS A 409 -14.53 -5.98 -15.54
N HIS A 410 -15.80 -6.02 -15.94
CA HIS A 410 -16.56 -4.86 -16.37
C HIS A 410 -17.84 -4.77 -15.56
N TYR A 411 -18.21 -3.57 -15.11
CA TYR A 411 -19.51 -3.31 -14.47
C TYR A 411 -20.69 -3.40 -15.47
N PHE A 412 -20.39 -3.59 -16.76
CA PHE A 412 -21.32 -3.68 -17.87
C PHE A 412 -21.00 -4.88 -18.75
N LYS A 413 -21.98 -5.30 -19.54
CA LYS A 413 -21.79 -6.35 -20.55
C LYS A 413 -21.06 -5.79 -21.78
N PRO A 414 -19.91 -6.34 -22.19
CA PRO A 414 -19.13 -5.85 -23.32
C PRO A 414 -19.93 -5.73 -24.62
N GLU A 415 -20.83 -6.68 -24.88
CA GLU A 415 -21.60 -6.79 -26.11
C GLU A 415 -22.60 -5.64 -26.28
N LEU A 416 -23.04 -5.04 -25.17
CA LEU A 416 -23.94 -3.90 -25.15
C LEU A 416 -23.20 -2.56 -25.31
N ASN A 417 -21.87 -2.54 -25.14
CA ASN A 417 -21.07 -1.32 -25.11
C ASN A 417 -19.85 -1.38 -26.05
N PRO A 418 -20.02 -1.70 -27.34
CA PRO A 418 -18.89 -1.81 -28.27
C PRO A 418 -18.09 -0.50 -28.40
N HIS A 419 -18.76 0.65 -28.29
CA HIS A 419 -18.15 1.97 -28.34
C HIS A 419 -17.06 2.18 -27.28
N TYR A 420 -17.19 1.56 -26.09
CA TYR A 420 -16.18 1.61 -25.03
C TYR A 420 -14.83 1.06 -25.52
N PHE A 421 -14.86 -0.07 -26.21
CA PHE A 421 -13.66 -0.74 -26.71
C PHE A 421 -13.06 -0.03 -27.92
N VAL A 422 -13.91 0.56 -28.77
CA VAL A 422 -13.45 1.36 -29.93
C VAL A 422 -12.71 2.61 -29.46
N ASN A 423 -13.27 3.38 -28.52
CA ASN A 423 -12.65 4.61 -28.03
C ASN A 423 -11.29 4.34 -27.35
N ARG A 424 -11.17 3.21 -26.65
CA ARG A 424 -9.90 2.76 -26.05
C ARG A 424 -8.85 2.35 -27.09
N ARG A 425 -9.27 1.78 -28.23
CA ARG A 425 -8.36 1.45 -29.35
C ARG A 425 -7.96 2.70 -30.14
N ALA A 426 -8.90 3.63 -30.37
CA ALA A 426 -8.64 4.88 -31.08
C ALA A 426 -7.67 5.78 -30.31
N GLY A 427 -7.81 5.89 -28.98
CA GLY A 427 -6.85 6.63 -28.13
C GLY A 427 -5.44 6.04 -28.09
N ALA A 428 -5.24 4.79 -28.54
CA ALA A 428 -3.92 4.18 -28.74
C ALA A 428 -3.39 4.34 -30.18
N ALA A 429 -4.26 4.59 -31.16
CA ALA A 429 -3.92 4.70 -32.58
C ALA A 429 -3.73 6.15 -33.07
N GLU A 430 -4.35 7.14 -32.43
CA GLU A 430 -4.17 8.57 -32.73
C GLU A 430 -2.99 9.16 -31.95
N GLN A 431 -1.76 8.75 -32.26
CA GLN A 431 -0.57 9.56 -31.94
C GLN A 431 0.39 9.59 -33.15
N PRO A 432 0.71 10.78 -33.68
CA PRO A 432 1.60 10.91 -34.82
C PRO A 432 3.02 10.50 -34.43
N GLN A 433 3.65 9.68 -35.28
CA GLN A 433 5.08 9.41 -35.22
C GLN A 433 5.84 10.74 -35.17
N ALA A 434 6.50 11.03 -34.05
CA ALA A 434 7.38 12.18 -33.92
C ALA A 434 8.56 12.00 -34.90
N GLY A 435 8.63 12.90 -35.87
CA GLY A 435 9.42 12.79 -37.09
C GLY A 435 10.92 12.57 -36.91
N THR A 436 11.45 11.68 -37.74
CA THR A 436 12.76 11.85 -38.37
C THR A 436 12.55 12.50 -39.74
N ARG A 437 12.49 13.84 -39.78
CA ARG A 437 12.77 14.59 -41.01
C ARG A 437 14.28 14.68 -41.16
N PHE A 438 14.88 13.73 -41.89
CA PHE A 438 16.11 14.04 -42.59
C PHE A 438 15.73 14.75 -43.88
N ALA A 439 16.15 16.01 -43.96
CA ALA A 439 16.12 16.79 -45.18
C ALA A 439 17.07 16.13 -46.18
N ASP A 440 16.58 15.89 -47.40
CA ASP A 440 17.45 16.00 -48.56
C ASP A 440 16.75 16.78 -49.66
N LYS A 441 17.33 17.94 -49.95
CA LYS A 441 16.95 18.82 -51.05
C LYS A 441 17.73 18.36 -52.27
N THR A 442 17.04 17.94 -53.33
CA THR A 442 17.44 18.29 -54.69
C THR A 442 16.26 18.10 -55.64
N VAL A 443 15.77 19.22 -56.17
CA VAL A 443 14.88 19.31 -57.33
C VAL A 443 15.75 19.76 -58.49
N ILE A 444 15.79 19.02 -59.60
CA ILE A 444 16.04 19.53 -60.97
C ILE A 444 15.16 18.71 -61.96
N PRO A 445 14.54 19.34 -62.98
CA PRO A 445 13.34 18.82 -63.66
C PRO A 445 13.59 18.11 -64.99
N ALA A 446 12.48 17.64 -65.57
CA ALA A 446 12.32 16.90 -66.82
C ALA A 446 13.13 17.41 -68.02
N ARG A 447 13.60 16.46 -68.83
CA ARG A 447 14.07 16.67 -70.21
C ARG A 447 13.20 15.86 -71.17
N ASP A 448 12.60 16.59 -72.10
CA ASP A 448 12.15 16.11 -73.40
C ASP A 448 13.33 15.53 -74.19
N GLU A 449 13.12 14.44 -74.92
CA GLU A 449 13.95 14.07 -76.06
C GLU A 449 13.07 13.74 -77.29
N PRO A 450 13.56 14.07 -78.52
CA PRO A 450 12.76 14.03 -79.73
C PRO A 450 12.96 12.76 -80.58
N ASP A 451 12.02 12.65 -81.51
CA ASP A 451 11.86 11.76 -82.65
C ASP A 451 13.12 11.38 -83.46
N SER A 452 13.28 10.09 -83.80
CA SER A 452 13.77 9.64 -85.12
C SER A 452 13.68 8.12 -85.34
N SER A 453 12.68 7.73 -86.14
CA SER A 453 12.76 6.85 -87.31
C SER A 453 13.64 5.56 -87.29
N SER A 454 12.97 4.40 -87.41
CA SER A 454 12.80 3.68 -88.69
C SER A 454 12.96 2.14 -88.61
N LYS A 455 12.00 1.46 -89.26
CA LYS A 455 12.04 0.14 -89.94
C LYS A 455 12.27 -1.12 -89.06
N GLY A 456 11.49 -2.19 -89.18
CA GLY A 456 10.42 -2.55 -90.11
C GLY A 456 9.93 -3.98 -89.85
N ALA A 457 8.82 -4.35 -90.50
CA ALA A 457 8.36 -5.69 -90.94
C ALA A 457 8.60 -6.88 -89.99
N THR A 458 7.63 -7.67 -89.54
CA THR A 458 6.68 -8.59 -90.23
C THR A 458 6.19 -9.46 -89.03
N GLN A 459 4.99 -10.02 -88.89
CA GLN A 459 3.96 -10.54 -89.77
C GLN A 459 2.69 -10.69 -88.90
#